data_AF-A0A2H9R6Y4-F1
#
_entry.id   AF-A0A2H9R6Y4-F1
#
_cell.length_a   1.000
_cell.length_b   1.000
_cell.length_c   1.000
_cell.angle_alpha   90.00
_cell.angle_beta   90.00
_cell.angle_gamma   90.00
#
_symmetry.space_group_name_H-M   'P 1'
#
loop_
_entity.id
_entity.type
_entity.pdbx_description
1 polymer ?
#
loop_
_entity_poly.entity_id
_entity_poly.type
_entity_poly.pdbx_seq_one_letter_code
_entity_poly.pdbx_strand_id
1 'polypeptide(L)'
;MDRKGGEDVMFIVFFFIMIIIGGGIVAGVYVFYGDGYDARQSEADILFGKVRDCIADNQDVVFEAEFSLDKCGLDEEVLSEEHLIYIKKGDKEFFVGVFDYSNRCLFQEAGTKSKTFPKCLIREIGDYEVIVASNQRGRKL
;
A
#
# COMPACT_ATOMS: atom_id res chain seq x y z
N MET A 1 24.75 -35.15 -50.50
CA MET A 1 24.17 -34.13 -49.61
C MET A 1 23.74 -34.82 -48.34
N ASP A 2 24.53 -34.70 -47.28
CA ASP A 2 24.29 -35.37 -46.00
C ASP A 2 23.00 -34.88 -45.36
N ARG A 3 21.98 -35.74 -45.34
CA ARG A 3 20.68 -35.47 -44.72
C ARG A 3 20.75 -35.29 -43.20
N LYS A 4 21.87 -35.64 -42.56
CA LYS A 4 22.08 -35.52 -41.10
C LYS A 4 22.29 -34.08 -40.64
N GLY A 5 22.95 -33.23 -41.44
CA GLY A 5 23.24 -31.84 -41.03
C GLY A 5 22.01 -30.93 -41.00
N GLY A 6 20.97 -31.23 -41.79
CA GLY A 6 19.73 -30.45 -41.77
C GLY A 6 18.88 -30.67 -40.52
N GLU A 7 18.98 -31.85 -39.92
CA GLU A 7 18.26 -32.22 -38.69
C GLU A 7 18.89 -31.53 -37.47
N ASP A 8 20.22 -31.49 -37.39
CA ASP A 8 20.96 -30.79 -36.33
C ASP A 8 20.71 -29.26 -36.37
N VAL A 9 20.63 -28.68 -37.58
CA VAL A 9 20.34 -27.24 -37.73
C VAL A 9 18.90 -26.92 -37.31
N MET A 10 17.92 -27.77 -37.63
CA MET A 10 16.55 -27.59 -37.16
C MET A 10 16.44 -27.63 -35.63
N PHE A 11 17.20 -28.52 -34.98
CA PHE A 11 17.23 -28.60 -33.53
C PHE A 11 17.77 -27.31 -32.89
N ILE A 12 18.87 -26.76 -33.41
CA ILE A 12 19.45 -25.50 -32.91
C ILE A 12 18.46 -24.33 -33.03
N VAL A 13 17.79 -24.19 -34.18
CA VAL A 13 16.80 -23.14 -34.42
C VAL A 13 15.61 -23.28 -33.47
N PHE A 14 15.16 -24.51 -33.21
CA PHE A 14 14.08 -24.79 -32.26
C PHE A 14 14.43 -24.33 -30.84
N PHE A 15 15.63 -24.66 -30.34
CA PHE A 15 16.07 -24.20 -29.02
C PHE A 15 16.20 -22.68 -28.94
N PHE A 16 16.67 -22.04 -30.01
CA PHE A 16 16.75 -20.59 -30.07
C PHE A 16 15.39 -19.91 -29.94
N ILE A 17 14.37 -20.43 -30.64
CA ILE A 17 12.98 -19.93 -30.52
C ILE A 17 12.45 -20.14 -29.09
N MET A 18 12.70 -21.30 -28.49
CA MET A 18 12.29 -21.58 -27.10
C MET A 18 12.94 -20.61 -26.10
N ILE A 19 14.21 -20.28 -26.28
CA ILE A 19 14.91 -19.30 -25.42
C ILE A 19 14.31 -17.91 -25.58
N ILE A 20 13.97 -17.48 -26.81
CA ILE A 20 13.33 -16.18 -27.04
C ILE A 20 11.96 -16.14 -26.35
N ILE A 21 11.14 -17.17 -26.53
CA ILE A 21 9.81 -17.24 -25.93
C ILE A 21 9.92 -17.29 -24.40
N GLY A 22 10.75 -18.18 -23.86
CA GLY A 22 10.96 -18.31 -22.42
C GLY A 22 11.54 -17.03 -21.80
N GLY A 23 12.52 -16.41 -22.45
CA GLY A 23 13.09 -15.13 -22.03
C GLY A 23 12.06 -14.01 -22.04
N GLY A 24 11.20 -13.95 -23.07
CA GLY A 24 10.10 -12.99 -23.14
C GLY A 24 9.10 -13.14 -22.01
N ILE A 25 8.72 -14.38 -21.66
CA ILE A 25 7.82 -14.65 -20.53
C ILE A 25 8.47 -14.22 -19.22
N VAL A 26 9.72 -14.63 -18.96
CA VAL A 26 10.44 -14.27 -17.72
C VAL A 26 10.61 -12.75 -17.61
N ALA A 27 10.99 -12.07 -18.70
CA ALA A 27 11.12 -10.62 -18.71
C ALA A 27 9.77 -9.93 -18.49
N GLY A 28 8.69 -10.43 -19.10
CA GLY A 28 7.35 -9.93 -18.88
C GLY A 28 6.93 -10.04 -17.42
N VAL A 29 7.07 -11.23 -16.83
CA VAL A 29 6.77 -11.46 -15.40
C VAL A 29 7.64 -10.57 -14.51
N TYR A 30 8.93 -10.44 -14.80
CA TYR A 30 9.83 -9.59 -14.03
C TYR A 30 9.44 -8.11 -14.12
N VAL A 31 9.03 -7.61 -15.27
CA VAL A 31 8.59 -6.21 -15.41
C VAL A 31 7.25 -5.99 -14.69
N PHE A 32 6.31 -6.92 -14.80
CA PHE A 32 4.98 -6.78 -14.19
C PHE A 32 4.97 -6.96 -12.68
N TYR A 33 5.78 -7.89 -12.15
CA TYR A 33 5.81 -8.20 -10.71
C TYR A 33 7.08 -7.71 -9.99
N GLY A 34 8.07 -7.18 -10.71
CA GLY A 34 9.36 -6.80 -10.15
C GLY A 34 9.37 -5.45 -9.42
N ASP A 35 8.56 -4.48 -9.83
CA ASP A 35 8.24 -3.32 -8.99
C ASP A 35 6.88 -3.62 -8.36
N GLY A 36 6.88 -4.04 -7.09
CA GLY A 36 5.65 -4.39 -6.38
C GLY A 36 4.62 -3.28 -6.51
N TYR A 37 3.37 -3.64 -6.81
CA TYR A 37 2.28 -2.69 -6.95
C TYR A 37 2.17 -1.81 -5.68
N ASP A 38 2.34 -0.50 -5.83
CA ASP A 38 2.28 0.45 -4.72
C ASP A 38 0.81 0.77 -4.38
N ALA A 39 0.17 -0.15 -3.65
CA ALA A 39 -1.21 0.01 -3.20
C ALA A 39 -1.38 1.03 -2.05
N ARG A 40 -0.27 1.52 -1.46
CA ARG A 40 -0.29 2.32 -0.23
C ARG A 40 -1.16 3.56 -0.35
N GLN A 41 -1.12 4.24 -1.50
CA GLN A 41 -1.95 5.41 -1.72
C GLN A 41 -3.43 5.06 -1.76
N SER A 42 -3.80 4.04 -2.55
CA SER A 42 -5.20 3.62 -2.68
C SER A 42 -5.76 3.08 -1.36
N GLU A 43 -4.95 2.36 -0.59
CA GLU A 43 -5.34 1.90 0.76
C GLU A 43 -5.51 3.06 1.72
N ALA A 44 -4.59 4.04 1.73
CA ALA A 44 -4.73 5.23 2.56
C ALA A 44 -6.01 6.02 2.20
N ASP A 45 -6.36 6.12 0.91
CA ASP A 45 -7.60 6.74 0.46
C ASP A 45 -8.86 5.97 0.89
N ILE A 46 -8.85 4.63 0.78
CA ILE A 46 -9.96 3.77 1.24
C ILE A 46 -10.11 3.86 2.76
N LEU A 47 -9.00 3.78 3.49
CA LEU A 47 -8.98 3.85 4.95
C LEU A 47 -9.48 5.22 5.42
N PHE A 48 -9.05 6.31 4.78
CA PHE A 48 -9.58 7.64 5.04
C PHE A 48 -11.09 7.73 4.77
N GLY A 49 -11.58 7.13 3.69
CA GLY A 49 -13.02 7.07 3.41
C GLY A 49 -13.80 6.42 4.56
N LYS A 50 -13.32 5.27 5.05
CA LYS A 50 -13.93 4.58 6.20
C LYS A 50 -13.88 5.40 7.48
N VAL A 51 -12.74 6.03 7.77
CA VAL A 51 -12.59 6.90 8.95
C VAL A 51 -13.53 8.11 8.87
N ARG A 52 -13.61 8.76 7.70
CA ARG A 52 -14.52 9.88 7.46
C ARG A 52 -15.97 9.48 7.69
N ASP A 53 -16.38 8.36 7.13
CA ASP A 53 -17.75 7.87 7.26
C ASP A 53 -18.03 7.52 8.74
N CYS A 54 -17.06 6.94 9.46
CA CYS A 54 -17.21 6.67 10.89
C CYS A 54 -17.31 7.94 11.76
N ILE A 55 -16.52 8.98 11.46
CA ILE A 55 -16.61 10.28 12.16
C ILE A 55 -17.97 10.93 11.89
N ALA A 56 -18.49 10.82 10.66
CA ALA A 56 -19.79 11.36 10.30
C ALA A 56 -20.93 10.68 11.07
N ASP A 57 -20.86 9.36 11.23
CA ASP A 57 -21.89 8.58 11.94
C ASP A 57 -21.78 8.69 13.48
N ASN A 58 -20.60 9.01 14.02
CA ASN A 58 -20.32 9.00 15.46
C ASN A 58 -19.80 10.36 15.97
N GLN A 59 -20.34 11.47 15.45
CA GLN A 59 -19.95 12.81 15.89
C GLN A 59 -19.96 12.90 17.43
N ASP A 60 -18.89 13.49 17.97
CA ASP A 60 -18.58 13.69 19.39
C ASP A 60 -18.22 12.45 20.24
N VAL A 61 -18.50 11.22 19.80
CA VAL A 61 -18.18 9.98 20.53
C VAL A 61 -16.75 9.49 20.26
N VAL A 62 -16.14 9.93 19.15
CA VAL A 62 -14.78 9.52 18.71
C VAL A 62 -13.68 9.72 19.77
N PHE A 63 -13.88 10.63 20.73
CA PHE A 63 -12.91 10.93 21.79
C PHE A 63 -13.35 10.42 23.17
N GLU A 64 -14.39 9.61 23.26
CA GLU A 64 -14.79 8.97 24.51
C GLU A 64 -13.88 7.78 24.82
N ALA A 65 -13.65 7.50 26.09
CA ALA A 65 -12.73 6.45 26.55
C ALA A 65 -13.11 5.03 26.08
N GLU A 66 -14.35 4.82 25.62
CA GLU A 66 -14.88 3.54 25.14
C GLU A 66 -15.07 3.50 23.60
N PHE A 67 -14.52 4.48 22.88
CA PHE A 67 -14.53 4.45 21.42
C PHE A 67 -13.48 3.46 20.91
N SER A 68 -13.91 2.53 20.07
CA SER A 68 -13.07 1.56 19.37
C SER A 68 -13.41 1.58 17.89
N LEU A 69 -12.38 1.39 17.06
CA LEU A 69 -12.50 1.37 15.61
C LEU A 69 -13.25 0.14 15.09
N ASP A 70 -13.46 -0.88 15.93
CA ASP A 70 -14.30 -2.03 15.61
C ASP A 70 -15.74 -1.61 15.26
N LYS A 71 -16.26 -0.55 15.91
CA LYS A 71 -17.57 0.03 15.58
C LYS A 71 -17.62 0.61 14.17
N CYS A 72 -16.46 1.00 13.62
CA CYS A 72 -16.30 1.47 12.24
C CYS A 72 -16.07 0.32 11.24
N GLY A 73 -16.08 -0.95 11.69
CA GLY A 73 -15.71 -2.09 10.85
C GLY A 73 -14.22 -2.09 10.45
N LEU A 74 -13.38 -1.54 11.32
CA LEU A 74 -11.93 -1.50 11.17
C LEU A 74 -11.31 -2.35 12.27
N ASP A 75 -10.56 -3.37 11.87
CA ASP A 75 -9.90 -4.31 12.77
C ASP A 75 -8.63 -3.67 13.35
N GLU A 76 -8.57 -3.54 14.68
CA GLU A 76 -7.45 -2.90 15.37
C GLU A 76 -6.12 -3.65 15.23
N GLU A 77 -6.15 -4.99 15.06
CA GLU A 77 -4.95 -5.81 14.87
C GLU A 77 -4.27 -5.45 13.54
N VAL A 78 -5.05 -5.40 12.46
CA VAL A 78 -4.55 -5.02 11.12
C VAL A 78 -4.04 -3.58 11.07
N LEU A 79 -4.67 -2.69 11.85
CA LEU A 79 -4.25 -1.29 11.91
C LEU A 79 -2.96 -1.11 12.71
N SER A 80 -2.76 -1.89 13.77
CA SER A 80 -1.60 -1.79 14.66
C SER A 80 -0.27 -2.11 13.98
N GLU A 81 -0.28 -2.95 12.93
CA GLU A 81 0.94 -3.42 12.27
C GLU A 81 1.40 -2.53 11.13
N GLU A 82 0.48 -2.08 10.27
CA GLU A 82 0.84 -1.51 8.96
C GLU A 82 0.17 -0.17 8.64
N HIS A 83 -0.65 0.35 9.53
CA HIS A 83 -1.40 1.58 9.31
C HIS A 83 -1.21 2.60 10.43
N LEU A 84 -1.62 3.83 10.12
CA LEU A 84 -1.75 4.91 11.09
C LEU A 84 -3.09 5.58 10.85
N ILE A 85 -3.83 5.80 11.93
CA ILE A 85 -4.99 6.69 11.97
C ILE A 85 -4.76 7.64 13.14
N TYR A 86 -4.69 8.93 12.82
CA TYR A 86 -4.61 10.00 13.80
C TYR A 86 -5.72 11.01 13.52
N ILE A 87 -6.51 11.31 14.54
CA ILE A 87 -7.66 12.20 14.46
C ILE A 87 -7.49 13.25 15.55
N LYS A 88 -7.56 14.52 15.18
CA LYS A 88 -7.44 15.64 16.11
C LYS A 88 -8.61 16.60 15.97
N LYS A 89 -9.18 17.05 17.10
CA LYS A 89 -10.22 18.09 17.18
C LYS A 89 -9.87 19.02 18.35
N GLY A 90 -9.30 20.18 18.05
CA GLY A 90 -8.81 21.11 19.08
C GLY A 90 -7.71 20.46 19.95
N ASP A 91 -7.96 20.36 21.26
CA ASP A 91 -7.03 19.73 22.24
C ASP A 91 -7.23 18.22 22.40
N LYS A 92 -8.23 17.63 21.72
CA LYS A 92 -8.49 16.19 21.77
C LYS A 92 -7.79 15.49 20.62
N GLU A 93 -7.07 14.43 20.95
CA GLU A 93 -6.33 13.61 19.99
C GLU A 93 -6.69 12.14 20.19
N PHE A 94 -6.93 11.44 19.08
CA PHE A 94 -7.18 10.00 19.03
C PHE A 94 -6.18 9.38 18.07
N PHE A 95 -5.57 8.27 18.48
CA PHE A 95 -4.47 7.65 17.78
C PHE A 95 -4.61 6.13 17.81
N VAL A 96 -4.49 5.50 16.63
CA VAL A 96 -4.37 4.04 16.49
C VAL A 96 -3.35 3.72 15.40
N GLY A 97 -2.49 2.73 15.66
CA GLY A 97 -1.51 2.24 14.68
C GLY A 97 -0.06 2.49 15.07
N VAL A 98 0.81 2.57 14.06
CA VAL A 98 2.26 2.71 14.24
C VAL A 98 2.65 4.17 14.44
N PHE A 99 3.04 4.55 15.66
CA PHE A 99 3.31 5.95 16.02
C PHE A 99 4.44 6.58 15.20
N ASP A 100 5.44 5.78 14.85
CA ASP A 100 6.58 6.22 14.03
C ASP A 100 6.15 6.70 12.64
N TYR A 101 4.96 6.34 12.16
CA TYR A 101 4.46 6.81 10.87
C TYR A 101 4.09 8.29 10.88
N SER A 102 3.70 8.85 12.03
CA SER A 102 3.41 10.29 12.13
C SER A 102 4.63 11.13 11.77
N ASN A 103 5.79 10.79 12.37
CA ASN A 103 7.07 11.43 12.03
C ASN A 103 7.44 11.21 10.56
N ARG A 104 7.24 9.99 10.04
CA ARG A 104 7.53 9.67 8.63
C ARG A 104 6.63 10.42 7.65
N CYS A 105 5.38 10.71 8.01
CA CYS A 105 4.48 11.55 7.22
C CYS A 105 5.02 12.97 7.08
N LEU A 106 5.49 13.56 8.18
CA LEU A 106 6.12 14.89 8.17
C LEU A 106 7.35 14.95 7.26
N PHE A 107 8.17 13.88 7.25
CA PHE A 107 9.34 13.79 6.35
C PHE A 107 8.96 13.61 4.87
N GLN A 108 7.81 13.00 4.59
CA GLN A 108 7.28 12.86 3.23
C GLN A 108 6.80 14.23 2.70
N GLU A 109 6.10 15.02 3.51
CA GLU A 109 5.69 16.39 3.16
C GLU A 109 6.89 17.31 2.93
N ALA A 110 7.98 17.11 3.68
CA ALA A 110 9.24 17.83 3.48
C ALA A 110 9.97 17.48 2.16
N GLY A 111 9.38 16.66 1.29
CA GLY A 111 9.87 16.39 -0.06
C GLY A 111 10.69 15.11 -0.21
N THR A 112 10.85 14.33 0.86
CA THR A 112 11.66 13.10 0.81
C THR A 112 10.83 11.95 0.21
N LYS A 113 10.88 11.80 -1.11
CA LYS A 113 10.23 10.68 -1.82
C LYS A 113 11.04 9.38 -1.67
N SER A 114 10.98 8.75 -0.49
CA SER A 114 11.53 7.39 -0.34
C SER A 114 10.49 6.33 -0.72
N LYS A 115 10.94 5.27 -1.42
CA LYS A 115 10.12 4.07 -1.62
C LYS A 115 9.81 3.33 -0.30
N THR A 116 10.53 3.60 0.79
CA THR A 116 10.37 2.94 2.10
C THR A 116 9.44 3.67 3.07
N PHE A 117 9.06 4.91 2.78
CA PHE A 117 8.13 5.64 3.66
C PHE A 117 6.68 5.22 3.39
N PRO A 118 5.83 5.21 4.44
CA PRO A 118 4.39 5.09 4.24
C PRO A 118 3.88 6.19 3.31
N LYS A 119 2.74 5.94 2.64
CA LYS A 119 2.00 7.02 1.97
C LYS A 119 0.99 7.57 2.94
N CYS A 120 1.13 8.86 3.22
CA CYS A 120 0.24 9.58 4.13
C CYS A 120 -0.78 10.41 3.36
N LEU A 121 -1.98 10.47 3.91
CA LEU A 121 -3.08 11.30 3.47
C LEU A 121 -3.51 12.17 4.65
N ILE A 122 -3.29 13.47 4.53
CA ILE A 122 -3.70 14.47 5.53
C ILE A 122 -4.86 15.26 4.94
N ARG A 123 -6.02 15.22 5.60
CA ARG A 123 -7.20 15.97 5.17
C ARG A 123 -8.01 16.44 6.38
N GLU A 124 -8.61 17.60 6.22
CA GLU A 124 -9.55 18.16 7.18
C GLU A 124 -10.98 17.68 6.86
N ILE A 125 -11.72 17.28 7.89
CA ILE A 125 -13.14 16.90 7.82
C ILE A 125 -13.88 17.78 8.83
N GLY A 126 -14.41 18.93 8.40
CA GLY A 126 -15.01 19.89 9.32
C GLY A 126 -13.96 20.43 10.31
N ASP A 127 -14.21 20.25 11.61
CA ASP A 127 -13.28 20.66 12.68
C ASP A 127 -12.24 19.59 13.05
N TYR A 128 -12.17 18.49 12.28
CA TYR A 128 -11.28 17.37 12.52
C TYR A 128 -10.10 17.40 11.54
N GLU A 129 -8.89 17.34 12.06
CA GLU A 129 -7.69 17.03 11.29
C GLU A 129 -7.47 15.52 11.32
N VAL A 130 -7.46 14.88 10.15
CA VAL A 130 -7.31 13.43 10.03
C VAL A 130 -6.09 13.09 9.19
N ILE A 131 -5.19 12.33 9.79
CA ILE A 131 -3.99 11.80 9.17
C ILE A 131 -4.15 10.29 9.08
N VAL A 132 -4.10 9.76 7.87
CA VAL A 132 -4.11 8.33 7.60
C VAL A 132 -2.83 7.96 6.87
N ALA A 133 -2.17 6.88 7.28
CA ALA A 133 -1.02 6.35 6.55
C ALA A 133 -1.13 4.84 6.33
N SER A 134 -0.70 4.39 5.16
CA SER A 134 -0.48 2.96 4.87
C SER A 134 0.99 2.72 4.51
N ASN A 135 1.57 1.68 5.09
CA ASN A 135 2.87 1.16 4.72
C ASN A 135 2.80 -0.25 4.13
N GLN A 136 1.63 -0.71 3.66
CA GLN A 136 1.55 -2.02 3.00
C GLN A 136 2.31 -1.95 1.68
N ARG A 137 3.59 -2.31 1.75
CA ARG A 137 4.44 -2.39 0.58
C ARG A 137 4.16 -3.73 -0.08
N GLY A 138 3.00 -3.81 -0.75
CA GLY A 138 2.50 -4.97 -1.48
C GLY A 138 2.84 -6.27 -0.77
N ARG A 139 1.97 -6.72 0.15
CA ARG A 139 2.04 -8.04 0.78
C ARG A 139 2.51 -9.03 -0.27
N LYS A 140 3.74 -9.55 -0.13
CA LYS A 140 4.28 -10.54 -1.07
C LYS A 140 3.35 -11.75 -0.97
N LEU A 141 2.38 -11.82 -1.88
CA LEU A 141 1.57 -13.01 -2.11
C LEU A 141 2.47 -14.12 -2.64
#